data_AF-A0AAD5MIY5-F1
#
_entry.id   AF-A0AAD5MIY5-F1
#
_cell.length_a   1.000
_cell.length_b   1.000
_cell.length_c   1.000
_cell.angle_alpha   90.00
_cell.angle_beta   90.00
_cell.angle_gamma   90.00
#
_symmetry.space_group_name_H-M   'P 1'
#
loop_
_entity.id
_entity.type
_entity.pdbx_description
1 polymer ?
#
loop_
_entity_poly.entity_id
_entity_poly.type
_entity_poly.pdbx_seq_one_letter_code
_entity_poly.pdbx_strand_id
1 'polypeptide(L)'
;MKRIAEQLLIVDYDRFLRMFGLFLARPRDHSNSGVNSQLSLLVVRLLRNFESPYATFQTVNRQSATEGVYYKLVIRKMIWDPRVEESLFDDPVFVDLLFRQAKSDLLNGFFSASSESIAESLYNLEAKKDKLQVGSVPTDLSSNS
;
A
#
# COMPACT_ATOMS: atom_id res chain seq x y z
N MET A 1 -6.92 -12.09 9.10
CA MET A 1 -7.55 -10.88 8.51
C MET A 1 -8.73 -10.34 9.34
N LYS A 2 -9.58 -11.16 9.98
CA LYS A 2 -10.72 -10.67 10.80
C LYS A 2 -10.33 -9.66 11.89
N ARG A 3 -9.40 -10.02 12.76
CA ARG A 3 -8.90 -9.13 13.82
C ARG A 3 -8.34 -7.80 13.31
N ILE A 4 -7.71 -7.83 12.13
CA ILE A 4 -7.19 -6.61 11.49
C ILE A 4 -8.34 -5.70 11.08
N ALA A 5 -9.38 -6.25 10.45
CA ALA A 5 -10.55 -5.49 10.05
C ALA A 5 -11.26 -4.84 11.25
N GLU A 6 -11.41 -5.59 12.35
CA GLU A 6 -11.96 -5.07 13.60
C GLU A 6 -11.12 -3.92 14.16
N GLN A 7 -9.79 -4.06 14.16
CA GLN A 7 -8.88 -3.00 14.62
C GLN A 7 -8.90 -1.75 13.74
N LEU A 8 -9.14 -1.92 12.43
CA LEU A 8 -9.26 -0.82 11.47
C LEU A 8 -10.68 -0.25 11.39
N LEU A 9 -11.61 -0.74 12.21
CA LEU A 9 -13.03 -0.34 12.22
C LEU A 9 -13.72 -0.53 10.85
N ILE A 10 -13.31 -1.56 10.11
CA ILE A 10 -13.89 -1.88 8.81
C ILE A 10 -15.20 -2.63 9.02
N VAL A 11 -16.30 -2.05 8.54
CA VAL A 11 -17.66 -2.61 8.69
C VAL A 11 -17.93 -3.68 7.62
N ASP A 12 -17.57 -3.43 6.36
CA ASP A 12 -17.72 -4.39 5.26
C ASP A 12 -16.52 -5.34 5.19
N TYR A 13 -16.57 -6.36 6.05
CA TYR A 13 -15.51 -7.34 6.18
C TYR A 13 -15.29 -8.17 4.90
N ASP A 14 -16.36 -8.56 4.22
CA ASP A 14 -16.28 -9.39 3.03
C ASP A 14 -15.63 -8.65 1.88
N ARG A 15 -15.94 -7.36 1.73
CA ARG A 15 -15.29 -6.50 0.76
C ARG A 15 -13.82 -6.31 1.06
N PHE A 16 -13.45 -6.09 2.32
CA PHE A 16 -12.05 -6.02 2.71
C PHE A 16 -11.28 -7.30 2.35
N LEU A 17 -11.86 -8.47 2.60
CA LEU A 17 -11.24 -9.75 2.23
C LEU A 17 -11.09 -9.96 0.72
N ARG A 18 -12.04 -9.48 -0.08
CA ARG A 18 -11.95 -9.57 -1.55
C ARG A 18 -10.87 -8.63 -2.10
N MET A 19 -10.69 -7.47 -1.48
CA MET A 19 -9.86 -6.39 -2.01
C MET A 19 -8.44 -6.37 -1.47
N PHE A 20 -8.22 -6.80 -0.23
CA PHE A 20 -6.96 -6.70 0.47
C PHE A 20 -6.39 -8.06 0.86
N GLY A 21 -5.08 -8.18 0.75
CA GLY A 21 -4.30 -9.36 1.10
C GLY A 21 -3.28 -9.06 2.18
N LEU A 22 -2.81 -10.10 2.86
CA LEU A 22 -1.71 -10.01 3.81
C LEU A 22 -0.42 -10.47 3.15
N PHE A 23 0.56 -9.59 3.10
CA PHE A 23 1.83 -9.82 2.44
C PHE A 23 2.97 -9.85 3.44
N LEU A 24 4.00 -10.60 3.09
CA LEU A 24 5.30 -10.54 3.74
C LEU A 24 6.16 -9.52 2.99
N ALA A 25 6.75 -8.58 3.72
CA ALA A 25 7.62 -7.54 3.17
C ALA A 25 8.89 -7.38 4.00
N ARG A 26 9.95 -6.82 3.44
CA ARG A 26 11.20 -6.50 4.14
C ARG A 26 11.73 -5.11 3.73
N PRO A 27 12.57 -4.46 4.54
CA PRO A 27 13.27 -3.24 4.10
C PRO A 27 14.05 -3.48 2.80
N ARG A 28 14.09 -2.48 1.90
CA ARG A 28 14.91 -2.53 0.68
C ARG A 28 16.40 -2.39 0.97
N ASP A 29 16.75 -1.50 1.90
CA ASP A 29 18.13 -1.25 2.31
C ASP A 29 18.42 -1.85 3.69
N HIS A 30 19.63 -2.38 3.85
CA HIS A 30 20.17 -2.80 5.15
C HIS A 30 20.66 -1.60 5.99
N SER A 31 20.76 -0.42 5.39
CA SER A 31 21.18 0.79 6.09
C SER A 31 20.00 1.37 6.86
N ASN A 32 20.19 1.59 8.16
CA ASN A 32 19.26 2.33 9.02
C ASN A 32 19.25 3.83 8.65
N SER A 33 18.98 4.15 7.38
CA SER A 33 18.76 5.51 6.89
C SER A 33 17.40 5.99 7.41
N GLY A 34 17.47 6.61 8.59
CA GLY A 34 16.36 6.81 9.52
C GLY A 34 15.35 7.89 9.18
N VAL A 35 14.82 7.95 7.97
CA VAL A 35 13.75 8.93 7.68
C VAL A 35 12.46 8.31 7.13
N ASN A 36 12.48 7.17 6.42
CA ASN A 36 11.25 6.58 5.84
C ASN A 36 11.24 5.05 5.76
N SER A 37 11.90 4.34 6.68
CA SER A 37 12.02 2.87 6.67
C SER A 37 10.68 2.11 6.64
N GLN A 38 9.59 2.70 7.18
CA GLN A 38 8.26 2.10 7.08
C GLN A 38 7.64 2.21 5.69
N LEU A 39 7.99 3.23 4.92
CA LEU A 39 7.49 3.46 3.57
C LEU A 39 8.36 2.77 2.53
N SER A 40 9.63 2.44 2.82
CA SER A 40 10.53 1.69 1.93
C SER A 40 10.55 0.19 2.23
N LEU A 41 9.43 -0.48 1.94
CA LEU A 41 9.30 -1.92 2.08
C LEU A 41 9.22 -2.59 0.70
N LEU A 42 10.06 -3.59 0.48
CA LEU A 42 9.95 -4.53 -0.61
C LEU A 42 8.94 -5.62 -0.24
N VAL A 43 7.82 -5.65 -0.96
CA VAL A 43 6.82 -6.72 -0.85
C VAL A 43 7.39 -7.98 -1.50
N VAL A 44 7.50 -9.07 -0.74
CA VAL A 44 8.14 -10.32 -1.18
C VAL A 44 7.11 -11.32 -1.69
N ARG A 45 6.02 -11.53 -0.95
CA ARG A 45 4.95 -12.44 -1.37
C ARG A 45 3.64 -12.23 -0.61
N LEU A 46 2.55 -12.67 -1.23
CA LEU A 46 1.25 -12.85 -0.58
C LEU A 46 1.27 -14.11 0.32
N LEU A 47 0.72 -14.02 1.53
CA LEU A 47 0.46 -15.18 2.38
C LEU A 47 -0.80 -15.90 1.91
N ARG A 48 -0.70 -17.22 1.74
CA ARG A 48 -1.80 -18.07 1.29
C ARG A 48 -2.73 -18.45 2.45
N ASN A 49 -3.96 -18.85 2.11
CA ASN A 49 -5.00 -19.19 3.09
C ASN A 49 -4.65 -20.38 4.00
N PHE A 50 -3.74 -21.26 3.56
CA PHE A 50 -3.25 -22.39 4.36
C PHE A 50 -2.12 -22.01 5.32
N GLU A 51 -1.58 -20.81 5.23
CA GLU A 51 -0.48 -20.36 6.09
C GLU A 51 -1.01 -19.75 7.39
N SER A 52 -0.31 -20.02 8.49
CA SER A 52 -0.49 -19.25 9.73
C SER A 52 0.40 -18.01 9.66
N PRO A 53 -0.15 -16.78 9.57
CA PRO A 53 0.67 -15.58 9.36
C PRO A 53 1.74 -15.39 10.42
N TYR A 54 1.41 -15.70 11.68
CA TYR A 54 2.34 -15.55 12.80
C TYR A 54 3.47 -16.59 12.76
N ALA A 55 3.14 -17.85 12.47
CA ALA A 55 4.16 -18.90 12.37
C ALA A 55 5.10 -18.64 11.18
N THR A 56 4.55 -18.31 10.01
CA THR A 56 5.34 -17.94 8.83
C THR A 56 6.27 -16.75 9.13
N PHE A 57 5.73 -15.71 9.77
CA PHE A 57 6.49 -14.51 10.15
C PHE A 57 7.63 -14.83 11.13
N GLN A 58 7.39 -15.65 12.16
CA GLN A 58 8.44 -16.02 13.10
C GLN A 58 9.53 -16.86 12.42
N THR A 59 9.14 -17.86 11.64
CA THR A 59 10.09 -18.77 10.98
C THR A 59 10.99 -17.99 10.02
N VAL A 60 10.43 -17.15 9.17
CA VAL A 60 11.23 -16.39 8.19
C VAL A 60 12.17 -15.40 8.90
N ASN A 61 11.72 -14.73 9.96
CA ASN A 61 12.57 -13.81 10.72
C ASN A 61 13.68 -14.54 11.47
N ARG A 62 13.42 -15.72 12.02
CA ARG A 62 14.45 -16.53 12.67
C ARG A 62 15.53 -16.97 11.67
N GLN A 63 15.12 -17.34 10.46
CA GLN A 63 16.04 -17.78 9.40
C GLN A 63 16.88 -16.63 8.84
N SER A 64 16.27 -15.45 8.65
CA SER A 64 16.94 -14.31 8.04
C SER A 64 17.63 -13.37 9.03
N ALA A 65 17.50 -13.62 10.34
CA ALA A 65 18.18 -12.86 11.38
C ALA A 65 19.71 -12.90 11.25
N THR A 66 20.28 -14.02 10.79
CA THR A 66 21.73 -14.16 10.55
C THR A 66 22.24 -13.23 9.44
N GLU A 67 21.35 -12.82 8.53
CA GLU A 67 21.63 -11.90 7.43
C GLU A 67 21.22 -10.45 7.80
N GLY A 68 20.76 -10.21 9.02
CA GLY A 68 20.28 -8.90 9.47
C GLY A 68 18.99 -8.43 8.78
N VAL A 69 18.23 -9.34 8.17
CA VAL A 69 16.98 -9.01 7.45
C VAL A 69 15.79 -9.35 8.33
N TYR A 70 14.96 -8.33 8.58
CA TYR A 70 13.74 -8.46 9.38
C TYR A 70 12.51 -8.14 8.54
N TYR A 71 11.68 -9.16 8.33
CA TYR A 71 10.41 -9.07 7.63
C TYR A 71 9.32 -8.43 8.49
N LYS A 72 8.29 -7.94 7.82
CA LYS A 72 7.06 -7.33 8.36
C LYS A 72 5.86 -7.92 7.63
N LEU A 73 4.73 -7.98 8.34
CA LEU A 73 3.43 -8.26 7.74
C LEU A 73 2.79 -6.94 7.31
N VAL A 74 2.32 -6.85 6.07
CA VAL A 74 1.70 -5.65 5.51
C VAL A 74 0.39 -5.99 4.80
N ILE A 75 -0.58 -5.09 4.90
CA ILE A 75 -1.86 -5.21 4.21
C ILE A 75 -1.76 -4.39 2.93
N ARG A 76 -2.12 -4.98 1.79
CA ARG A 76 -2.12 -4.28 0.50
C ARG A 76 -3.30 -4.70 -0.36
N LYS A 77 -3.73 -3.77 -1.22
CA LYS A 77 -4.76 -4.04 -2.24
C LYS A 77 -4.26 -5.12 -3.22
N MET A 78 -5.14 -6.03 -3.61
CA MET A 78 -4.85 -7.16 -4.51
C MET A 78 -5.36 -6.94 -5.94
N ILE A 79 -6.46 -6.20 -6.11
CA ILE A 79 -7.16 -6.05 -7.38
C ILE A 79 -6.86 -4.68 -7.99
N TRP A 80 -6.62 -4.63 -9.29
CA TRP A 80 -6.28 -3.40 -10.03
C TRP A 80 -7.30 -3.03 -11.11
N ASP A 81 -8.52 -3.57 -11.05
CA ASP A 81 -9.62 -3.16 -11.94
C ASP A 81 -10.22 -1.83 -11.43
N PRO A 82 -10.18 -0.74 -12.24
CA PRO A 82 -10.68 0.57 -11.84
C PRO A 82 -12.15 0.55 -11.39
N ARG A 83 -12.99 -0.27 -12.03
CA ARG A 83 -14.43 -0.35 -11.70
C ARG A 83 -14.68 -0.89 -10.30
N VAL A 84 -13.77 -1.75 -9.85
CA VAL A 84 -13.82 -2.32 -8.49
C VAL A 84 -13.22 -1.34 -7.49
N GLU A 85 -12.18 -0.61 -7.89
CA GLU A 85 -11.51 0.40 -7.06
C GLU A 85 -12.37 1.62 -6.78
N GLU A 86 -13.10 2.13 -7.78
CA GLU A 86 -13.97 3.30 -7.64
C GLU A 86 -14.93 3.17 -6.47
N SER A 87 -15.50 1.97 -6.33
CA SER A 87 -16.40 1.68 -5.23
C SER A 87 -15.74 1.90 -3.86
N LEU A 88 -14.43 1.68 -3.72
CA LEU A 88 -13.71 1.80 -2.44
C LEU A 88 -13.57 3.26 -1.97
N PHE A 89 -13.79 4.23 -2.86
CA PHE A 89 -13.71 5.64 -2.50
C PHE A 89 -14.86 6.12 -1.61
N ASP A 90 -15.95 5.35 -1.53
CA ASP A 90 -17.09 5.64 -0.64
C ASP A 90 -16.81 5.34 0.84
N ASP A 91 -15.74 4.59 1.14
CA ASP A 91 -15.35 4.22 2.50
C ASP A 91 -14.06 4.95 2.93
N PRO A 92 -14.11 5.82 3.95
CA PRO A 92 -12.96 6.62 4.37
C PRO A 92 -11.77 5.78 4.88
N VAL A 93 -12.02 4.58 5.42
CA VAL A 93 -10.96 3.67 5.87
C VAL A 93 -10.23 3.09 4.65
N PHE A 94 -10.98 2.68 3.62
CA PHE A 94 -10.36 2.17 2.39
C PHE A 94 -9.61 3.27 1.63
N VAL A 95 -10.17 4.49 1.55
CA VAL A 95 -9.46 5.66 0.99
C VAL A 95 -8.14 5.89 1.70
N ASP A 96 -8.11 5.82 3.04
CA ASP A 96 -6.87 5.98 3.80
C ASP A 96 -5.84 4.89 3.51
N LEU A 97 -6.27 3.62 3.41
CA LEU A 97 -5.38 2.51 3.06
C LEU A 97 -4.80 2.66 1.64
N LEU A 98 -5.65 3.01 0.66
CA LEU A 98 -5.23 3.25 -0.72
C LEU A 98 -4.26 4.43 -0.82
N PHE A 99 -4.57 5.53 -0.14
CA PHE A 99 -3.70 6.71 -0.09
C PHE A 99 -2.32 6.40 0.49
N ARG A 100 -2.26 5.69 1.63
CA ARG A 100 -0.98 5.28 2.24
C ARG A 100 -0.18 4.37 1.31
N GLN A 101 -0.86 3.45 0.62
CA GLN A 101 -0.22 2.56 -0.34
C GLN A 101 0.33 3.35 -1.53
N ALA A 102 -0.48 4.21 -2.16
CA ALA A 102 -0.08 5.03 -3.30
C ALA A 102 1.10 5.97 -2.95
N LYS A 103 1.07 6.59 -1.77
CA LYS A 103 2.19 7.40 -1.27
C LYS A 103 3.47 6.57 -1.11
N SER A 104 3.37 5.40 -0.47
CA SER A 104 4.52 4.48 -0.35
C SER A 104 5.04 4.07 -1.73
N ASP A 105 4.14 3.83 -2.69
CA ASP A 105 4.52 3.37 -4.01
C ASP A 105 5.21 4.47 -4.84
N LEU A 106 4.72 5.71 -4.76
CA LEU A 106 5.33 6.89 -5.36
C LEU A 106 6.73 7.16 -4.80
N LEU A 107 6.87 7.18 -3.47
CA LEU A 107 8.17 7.42 -2.80
C LEU A 107 9.21 6.34 -3.11
N ASN A 108 8.75 5.14 -3.41
CA ASN A 108 9.59 4.01 -3.77
C ASN A 108 9.88 3.90 -5.27
N GLY A 109 9.38 4.82 -6.09
CA GLY A 109 9.55 4.82 -7.53
C GLY A 109 8.84 3.65 -8.24
N PHE A 110 7.80 3.07 -7.65
CA PHE A 110 6.99 2.05 -8.35
C PHE A 110 6.15 2.65 -9.48
N PHE A 111 5.83 3.94 -9.37
CA PHE A 111 5.32 4.74 -10.47
C PHE A 111 5.85 6.17 -10.32
N SER A 112 5.92 6.88 -11.44
CA SER A 112 6.33 8.29 -11.51
C SER A 112 5.16 9.14 -12.02
N ALA A 113 5.08 10.38 -11.55
CA ALA A 113 4.19 11.35 -12.17
C ALA A 113 4.61 11.52 -13.64
N SER A 114 3.62 11.56 -14.54
CA SER A 114 3.86 11.74 -15.98
C SER A 114 4.32 13.16 -16.33
N SER A 115 4.10 14.13 -15.44
CA SER A 115 4.59 15.51 -15.56
C SER A 115 5.00 16.10 -14.21
N GLU A 116 5.85 17.12 -14.26
CA GLU A 116 6.24 17.93 -13.10
C GLU A 116 5.02 18.62 -12.46
N SER A 117 4.05 19.07 -13.27
CA SER A 117 2.80 19.67 -12.77
C SER A 117 1.95 18.68 -11.96
N ILE A 118 1.90 17.40 -12.36
CA ILE A 118 1.19 16.36 -11.60
C ILE A 118 1.95 16.06 -10.31
N ALA A 119 3.28 16.03 -10.34
CA ALA A 119 4.09 15.83 -9.14
C ALA A 119 3.87 16.96 -8.10
N GLU A 120 3.86 18.22 -8.55
CA GLU A 120 3.55 19.37 -7.69
C GLU A 120 2.13 19.32 -7.13
N SER A 121 1.15 18.93 -7.95
CA SER A 121 -0.23 18.75 -7.50
C SER A 121 -0.34 17.67 -6.42
N LEU A 122 0.28 16.50 -6.64
CA LEU A 122 0.32 15.42 -5.65
C LEU A 122 0.97 15.86 -4.34
N TYR A 123 2.08 16.60 -4.40
CA TYR A 123 2.75 17.15 -3.22
C TYR A 123 1.86 18.13 -2.45
N ASN A 124 1.16 19.02 -3.16
CA ASN A 124 0.24 19.98 -2.57
C ASN A 124 -0.98 19.30 -1.93
N LEU A 125 -1.52 18.27 -2.57
CA LEU A 125 -2.66 17.49 -2.05
C LEU A 125 -2.25 16.66 -0.83
N GLU A 126 -1.04 16.10 -0.84
CA GLU A 126 -0.46 15.42 0.31
C GLU A 126 -0.33 16.38 1.51
N ALA A 127 0.21 17.59 1.30
CA ALA A 127 0.33 18.60 2.33
C ALA A 127 -1.03 19.03 2.91
N LYS A 128 -2.06 19.08 2.06
CA LYS A 128 -3.46 19.36 2.46
C LYS A 128 -4.16 18.15 3.09
N LYS A 129 -3.55 16.96 3.09
CA LYS A 129 -4.16 15.67 3.49
C LYS A 129 -5.47 15.37 2.76
N ASP A 130 -5.64 15.89 1.54
CA ASP A 130 -6.82 15.61 0.71
C ASP A 130 -6.61 14.29 -0.03
N LYS A 131 -7.22 13.22 0.49
CA LYS A 131 -6.98 11.85 0.03
C LYS A 131 -7.84 11.46 -1.17
N LEU A 132 -8.95 12.17 -1.40
CA LEU A 132 -9.90 11.84 -2.47
C LEU A 132 -9.45 12.44 -3.80
N GLN A 133 -8.97 13.70 -3.81
CA GLN A 133 -8.53 14.35 -5.05
C GLN A 133 -7.22 13.76 -5.63
N VAL A 134 -6.42 13.07 -4.81
CA VAL A 134 -5.19 12.39 -5.25
C VAL A 134 -5.49 11.21 -6.20
N GLY A 135 -6.68 10.61 -6.11
CA GLY A 135 -7.13 9.55 -7.01
C GLY A 135 -7.69 10.05 -8.35
N SER A 136 -7.96 11.35 -8.47
CA SER A 136 -8.75 11.95 -9.55
C SER A 136 -7.90 12.80 -10.50
N VAL A 137 -6.70 12.35 -10.86
CA VAL A 137 -5.84 13.11 -11.78
C VAL A 137 -6.53 13.19 -13.16
N PRO A 138 -6.76 14.40 -13.71
CA PRO A 138 -7.46 14.57 -14.98
C PRO A 138 -6.71 13.90 -16.13
N THR A 139 -7.40 13.05 -16.88
CA THR A 139 -6.89 12.38 -18.09
C THR A 139 -7.07 13.30 -19.30
N ASP A 140 -6.44 14.47 -19.30
CA ASP A 140 -6.47 15.36 -20.48
C ASP A 140 -5.25 15.11 -21.36
N LEU A 141 -5.34 14.04 -22.14
CA LEU A 141 -4.60 13.88 -23.41
C LEU A 141 -5.60 13.53 -24.50
N SER A 142 -6.39 14.53 -24.91
CA SER A 142 -6.96 14.54 -26.25
C SER A 142 -6.78 15.94 -26.85
N SER A 143 -6.45 15.95 -28.14
CA SER A 143 -6.26 17.08 -29.04
C SER A 143 -4.94 17.87 -28.94
N ASN A 144 -4.01 17.54 -29.85
CA ASN A 144 -3.63 18.49 -30.92
C ASN A 144 -2.97 17.72 -32.07
N SER A 145 -3.76 17.49 -33.11
CA SER A 145 -3.35 17.24 -34.49
C SER A 145 -3.93 18.35 -35.34
#